data_AF-A0A0B6Y1A2-F1
#
_entry.id   AF-A0A0B6Y1A2-F1
#
_cell.length_a   1.000
_cell.length_b   1.000
_cell.length_c   1.000
_cell.angle_alpha   90.00
_cell.angle_beta   90.00
_cell.angle_gamma   90.00
#
_symmetry.space_group_name_H-M   'P 1'
#
loop_
_entity.id
_entity.type
_entity.pdbx_description
1 polymer ?
#
loop_
_entity_poly.entity_id
_entity_poly.type
_entity_poly.pdbx_seq_one_letter_code
_entity_poly.pdbx_strand_id
1 'polypeptide(L)'
;EQIGHKYVERRLLVAEACGALASYLPAEIRSSLVLSMLQQMMTDDRDEDVREAVVKSLGLLMGFICDADKYIQGYDLLMTALRDP
;
A
#
# COMPACT_ATOMS: atom_id res chain seq x y z
N GLU A 1 12.65 4.85 -13.56
CA GLU A 1 12.16 6.21 -13.89
C GLU A 1 10.62 6.27 -14.08
N GLN A 2 9.80 5.59 -13.27
CA GLN A 2 8.33 5.59 -13.46
C GLN A 2 7.53 6.12 -12.25
N ILE A 3 8.19 6.38 -11.11
CA ILE A 3 7.58 6.99 -9.91
C ILE A 3 7.80 8.51 -9.91
N GLY A 4 7.97 9.10 -11.10
CA GLY A 4 8.11 10.54 -11.34
C GLY A 4 6.87 11.14 -12.00
N HIS A 5 5.68 10.60 -11.75
CA HIS A 5 4.48 11.15 -12.36
C HIS A 5 4.06 12.43 -11.64
N LYS A 6 4.08 13.55 -12.35
CA LYS A 6 3.71 14.92 -11.93
C LYS A 6 2.29 15.09 -11.33
N TYR A 7 1.46 14.04 -11.33
CA TYR A 7 0.04 14.10 -10.99
C TYR A 7 -0.27 13.19 -9.80
N VAL A 8 -0.69 13.80 -8.70
CA VAL A 8 -1.06 13.14 -7.44
C VAL A 8 -2.20 12.16 -7.66
N GLU A 9 -3.15 12.51 -8.54
CA GLU A 9 -4.36 11.74 -8.82
C GLU A 9 -4.05 10.35 -9.38
N ARG A 10 -2.95 10.21 -10.15
CA ARG A 10 -2.52 8.89 -10.66
C ARG A 10 -1.96 8.03 -9.55
N ARG A 11 -1.22 8.61 -8.61
CA ARG A 11 -0.67 7.88 -7.46
C ARG A 11 -1.80 7.47 -6.52
N LEU A 12 -2.74 8.38 -6.27
CA LEU A 12 -3.95 8.10 -5.51
C LEU A 12 -4.74 6.93 -6.11
N LEU A 13 -4.97 6.95 -7.43
CA LEU A 13 -5.67 5.87 -8.13
C LEU A 13 -4.93 4.53 -8.00
N VAL A 14 -3.59 4.52 -8.04
CA VAL A 14 -2.81 3.30 -7.84
C VAL A 14 -2.99 2.76 -6.42
N ALA A 15 -2.93 3.62 -5.40
CA ALA A 15 -3.15 3.21 -4.01
C ALA A 15 -4.54 2.57 -3.84
N GLU A 16 -5.59 3.23 -4.29
CA GLU A 16 -6.97 2.71 -4.19
C GLU A 16 -7.16 1.42 -4.99
N ALA A 17 -6.59 1.35 -6.20
CA ALA A 17 -6.65 0.15 -7.03
C ALA A 17 -5.97 -1.03 -6.37
N CYS A 18 -4.85 -0.83 -5.65
CA CYS A 18 -4.19 -1.88 -4.88
C CYS A 18 -5.13 -2.52 -3.84
N GLY A 19 -5.92 -1.70 -3.13
CA GLY A 19 -6.91 -2.18 -2.16
C GLY A 19 -8.09 -2.90 -2.83
N ALA A 20 -8.64 -2.33 -3.90
CA ALA A 20 -9.78 -2.93 -4.62
C ALA A 20 -9.41 -4.25 -5.31
N LEU A 21 -8.25 -4.30 -5.96
CA LEU A 21 -7.74 -5.46 -6.67
C LEU A 21 -7.20 -6.54 -5.73
N ALA A 22 -6.92 -6.22 -4.46
CA ALA A 22 -6.44 -7.20 -3.48
C ALA A 22 -7.36 -8.44 -3.43
N SER A 23 -8.68 -8.26 -3.49
CA SER A 23 -9.65 -9.36 -3.46
C SER A 23 -9.63 -10.27 -4.71
N TYR A 24 -9.23 -9.75 -5.87
CA TYR A 24 -9.21 -10.46 -7.14
C TYR A 24 -7.84 -11.08 -7.48
N LEU A 25 -6.77 -10.62 -6.82
CA LEU A 25 -5.42 -11.07 -7.07
C LEU A 25 -5.08 -12.37 -6.30
N PRO A 26 -4.23 -13.25 -6.86
CA PRO A 26 -3.68 -14.41 -6.14
C PRO A 26 -2.92 -13.96 -4.89
N ALA A 27 -2.97 -14.78 -3.82
CA ALA A 27 -2.32 -14.48 -2.55
C ALA A 27 -0.81 -14.19 -2.69
N GLU A 28 -0.13 -14.83 -3.65
CA GLU A 28 1.28 -14.62 -3.95
C GLU A 28 1.58 -13.20 -4.46
N ILE A 29 0.78 -12.72 -5.42
CA ILE A 29 0.92 -11.37 -6.00
C ILE A 29 0.49 -10.31 -4.98
N ARG A 30 -0.59 -10.57 -4.24
CA ARG A 30 -1.09 -9.69 -3.18
C ARG A 30 -0.03 -9.42 -2.12
N SER A 31 0.64 -10.47 -1.67
CA SER A 31 1.53 -10.35 -0.53
C SER A 31 2.95 -9.90 -0.94
N SER A 32 3.33 -10.01 -2.21
CA SER A 32 4.63 -9.53 -2.71
C SER A 32 4.52 -8.18 -3.40
N LEU A 33 3.89 -8.13 -4.58
CA LEU A 33 3.82 -6.94 -5.42
C LEU A 33 3.02 -5.82 -4.77
N VAL A 34 1.80 -6.11 -4.28
CA VAL A 34 0.92 -5.06 -3.74
C VAL A 34 1.49 -4.52 -2.43
N LEU A 35 2.03 -5.38 -1.57
CA LEU A 35 2.69 -4.95 -0.33
C LEU A 35 3.91 -4.07 -0.62
N SER A 36 4.78 -4.46 -1.55
CA SER A 36 5.95 -3.65 -1.94
C SER A 36 5.54 -2.31 -2.56
N MET A 37 4.51 -2.29 -3.41
CA MET A 37 4.00 -1.04 -4.01
C MET A 37 3.46 -0.09 -2.93
N LEU A 38 2.61 -0.58 -2.02
CA LEU A 38 2.06 0.22 -0.92
C LEU A 38 3.18 0.72 0.02
N GLN A 39 4.19 -0.11 0.30
CA GLN A 39 5.34 0.28 1.12
C GLN A 39 6.15 1.40 0.47
N GLN A 40 6.44 1.30 -0.83
CA GLN A 40 7.16 2.34 -1.57
C GLN A 40 6.36 3.63 -1.59
N MET A 41 5.06 3.57 -1.85
CA MET A 41 4.19 4.76 -1.83
C MET A 41 4.15 5.40 -0.44
N MET A 42 4.03 4.61 0.64
CA MET A 42 4.05 5.16 2.00
C MET A 42 5.37 5.87 2.35
N THR A 43 6.50 5.38 1.83
CA THR A 43 7.84 5.89 2.18
C THR A 43 8.27 7.05 1.30
N ASP A 44 7.93 7.01 0.01
CA ASP A 44 8.43 7.95 -0.99
C ASP A 44 7.42 9.06 -1.36
N ASP A 45 6.11 8.88 -1.11
CA ASP A 45 5.10 9.91 -1.41
C ASP A 45 5.02 11.02 -0.35
N ARG A 46 5.09 12.26 -0.83
CA ARG A 46 5.00 13.46 0.01
C ARG A 46 3.57 13.96 0.20
N ASP A 47 2.62 13.49 -0.60
CA ASP A 47 1.21 13.91 -0.51
C ASP A 47 0.46 13.11 0.54
N GLU A 48 -0.12 13.83 1.50
CA GLU A 48 -0.92 13.27 2.60
C GLU A 48 -2.10 12.43 2.09
N ASP A 49 -2.79 12.90 1.03
CA ASP A 49 -3.92 12.19 0.43
C ASP A 49 -3.53 10.79 -0.10
N VAL A 50 -2.32 10.67 -0.67
CA VAL A 50 -1.82 9.38 -1.20
C VAL A 50 -1.48 8.45 -0.04
N ARG A 51 -0.84 8.96 1.01
CA ARG A 51 -0.51 8.15 2.20
C ARG A 51 -1.77 7.68 2.92
N GLU A 52 -2.80 8.51 3.02
CA GLU A 52 -4.10 8.10 3.57
C GLU A 52 -4.73 6.96 2.74
N ALA A 53 -4.74 7.10 1.41
CA ALA A 53 -5.26 6.06 0.52
C ALA A 53 -4.48 4.74 0.62
N VAL A 54 -3.15 4.83 0.79
CA VAL A 54 -2.27 3.67 1.01
C VAL A 54 -2.62 2.96 2.31
N VAL A 55 -2.82 3.69 3.42
CA VAL A 55 -3.19 3.11 4.73
C VAL A 55 -4.55 2.39 4.66
N LYS A 56 -5.55 3.01 4.02
CA LYS A 56 -6.86 2.39 3.80
C LYS A 56 -6.74 1.07 3.01
N SER A 57 -5.94 1.10 1.96
CA SER A 57 -5.71 -0.06 1.08
C SER A 57 -4.90 -1.16 1.76
N LEU A 58 -3.94 -0.78 2.61
CA LEU A 58 -3.17 -1.71 3.43
C LEU A 58 -4.07 -2.43 4.44
N GLY A 59 -5.03 -1.74 5.05
CA GLY A 59 -6.03 -2.37 5.94
C GLY A 59 -6.84 -3.45 5.23
N LEU A 60 -7.27 -3.20 3.99
CA LEU A 60 -7.94 -4.21 3.16
C LEU A 60 -7.00 -5.39 2.86
N LEU A 61 -5.75 -5.10 2.48
CA LEU A 61 -4.73 -6.10 2.18
C LEU A 61 -4.47 -7.02 3.38
N MET A 62 -4.38 -6.48 4.60
CA MET A 62 -4.10 -7.24 5.81
C MET A 62 -5.19 -8.26 6.13
N GLY A 63 -6.45 -7.98 5.78
CA GLY A 63 -7.55 -8.97 5.89
C GLY A 63 -7.38 -10.19 4.98
N PHE A 64 -6.48 -10.10 3.99
CA PHE A 64 -6.23 -11.11 2.98
C PHE A 64 -4.82 -11.74 3.05
N ILE A 65 -3.95 -11.26 3.94
CA ILE A 65 -2.62 -11.82 4.17
C ILE A 65 -2.76 -12.99 5.14
N CYS A 66 -2.40 -14.19 4.69
CA CYS A 66 -2.37 -15.41 5.51
C CYS A 66 -0.96 -15.80 5.96
N ASP A 67 0.06 -15.06 5.51
CA ASP A 67 1.48 -15.31 5.80
C ASP A 67 1.92 -14.43 6.98
N ALA A 68 2.43 -15.07 8.03
CA ALA A 68 2.79 -14.39 9.27
C ALA A 68 3.91 -13.35 9.08
N ASP A 69 4.91 -13.65 8.24
CA ASP A 69 6.05 -12.74 8.04
C ASP A 69 5.60 -11.48 7.31
N LYS A 70 4.73 -11.64 6.32
CA LYS A 70 4.18 -10.52 5.54
C LYS A 70 3.14 -9.72 6.31
N TYR A 71 2.44 -10.37 7.23
CA TYR A 71 1.55 -9.70 8.16
C TYR A 71 2.33 -8.79 9.10
N ILE A 72 3.45 -9.26 9.64
CA ILE A 72 4.36 -8.46 10.47
C ILE A 72 4.89 -7.27 9.67
N GLN A 73 5.31 -7.48 8.41
CA GLN A 73 5.75 -6.39 7.53
C GLN A 73 4.66 -5.34 7.30
N GLY A 74 3.41 -5.76 7.04
CA GLY A 74 2.27 -4.85 6.91
C GLY A 74 1.95 -4.10 8.20
N TYR A 75 2.11 -4.76 9.35
CA TYR A 75 1.93 -4.15 10.67
C TYR A 75 2.98 -3.08 10.96
N ASP A 76 4.26 -3.33 10.68
CA ASP A 76 5.32 -2.34 10.85
C ASP A 76 5.10 -1.11 9.94
N LEU A 77 4.56 -1.34 8.74
CA LEU A 77 4.19 -0.26 7.83
C LEU A 77 3.03 0.58 8.39
N LEU A 78 2.00 -0.05 8.98
CA LEU A 78 0.93 0.67 9.69
C LEU A 78 1.47 1.48 10.89
N MET A 79 2.41 0.91 11.65
CA MET A 79 3.05 1.62 12.77
C MET A 79 3.86 2.83 12.29
N THR A 80 4.45 2.74 11.09
CA THR A 80 5.12 3.87 10.45
C THR A 80 4.10 4.94 10.03
N ALA A 81 2.96 4.52 9.49
CA ALA A 81 1.87 5.44 9.13
C ALA A 81 1.21 6.13 10.32
N LEU A 82 1.16 5.50 11.50
CA LEU A 82 0.72 6.14 12.74
C LEU A 82 1.67 7.25 13.22
N ARG A 83 2.91 7.26 12.72
CA ARG A 83 3.94 8.27 13.01
C ARG A 83 4.14 9.23 11.85
N ASP A 84 3.22 9.24 10.88
CA ASP A 84 3.24 10.17 9.76
C ASP A 84 3.17 11.62 10.30
N PRO A 85 4.12 12.51 9.92
CA PRO A 85 4.24 13.87 10.47
C PRO A 85 3.09 14.81 10.11
#